data_AF-A0A399HQ01-F1
#
_entry.id   AF-A0A399HQ01-F1
#
_cell.length_a   1.000
_cell.length_b   1.000
_cell.length_c   1.000
_cell.angle_alpha   90.00
_cell.angle_beta   90.00
_cell.angle_gamma   90.00
#
_symmetry.space_group_name_H-M   'P 1'
#
loop_
_entity.id
_entity.type
_entity.pdbx_description
1 polymer ?
#
loop_
_entity_poly.entity_id
_entity_poly.type
_entity_poly.pdbx_seq_one_letter_code
_entity_poly.pdbx_strand_id
1 'polypeptide(L)'
;MTLMRRHRGETEAYGVRNLSLHPQHEKELVRYIDTLTERRLPPTKEMIQRFASDLAGKPVSESWVDRFIRRHPNHLISAHSKGMSKLRCNADSGAKYSLYFKLLVEKIEEYNVQPSHIFNMDEKGFQLRRIGRTKRIFSKARWDKKGVR
;
A
#
# COMPACT_ATOMS: atom_id res chain seq x y z
N MET A 1 -17.73 23.79 32.50
CA MET A 1 -16.37 24.30 32.77
C MET A 1 -16.40 25.02 34.11
N THR A 2 -15.73 24.51 35.15
CA THR A 2 -15.80 25.07 36.52
C THR A 2 -14.51 25.78 36.92
N LEU A 3 -14.66 26.90 37.65
CA LEU A 3 -13.60 27.83 38.10
C LEU A 3 -12.44 27.13 38.84
N MET A 4 -12.75 26.04 39.55
CA MET A 4 -11.82 25.24 40.34
C MET A 4 -10.71 24.57 39.51
N ARG A 5 -10.97 24.28 38.23
CA ARG A 5 -9.97 23.66 37.33
C ARG A 5 -8.92 24.67 36.82
N ARG A 6 -9.27 25.95 36.69
CA ARG A 6 -8.32 27.00 36.26
C ARG A 6 -7.28 27.30 37.35
N HIS A 7 -7.70 27.31 38.62
CA HIS A 7 -6.81 27.63 39.74
C HIS A 7 -5.68 26.59 39.95
N ARG A 8 -5.89 25.33 39.54
CA ARG A 8 -4.90 24.24 39.71
C ARG A 8 -3.88 24.14 38.57
N GLY A 9 -3.93 25.02 37.56
CA GLY A 9 -3.05 24.91 36.38
C GLY A 9 -3.30 23.65 35.54
N GLU A 10 -4.39 22.91 35.79
CA GLU A 10 -4.80 21.71 35.07
C GLU A 10 -5.49 22.11 33.74
N THR A 11 -4.78 22.83 32.89
CA THR A 11 -5.16 23.05 31.49
C THR A 11 -4.32 22.15 30.60
N GLU A 12 -4.52 20.83 30.70
CA GLU A 12 -4.22 19.97 29.57
C GLU A 12 -5.40 20.04 28.60
N ALA A 13 -5.12 20.33 27.32
CA ALA A 13 -6.14 20.35 26.28
C ALA A 13 -6.91 19.02 26.29
N TYR A 14 -8.21 19.08 26.60
CA TYR A 14 -9.13 17.95 26.55
C TYR A 14 -9.04 17.32 25.14
N GLY A 15 -8.31 16.22 25.00
CA GLY A 15 -8.12 15.55 23.71
C GLY A 15 -6.77 14.84 23.51
N VAL A 16 -5.69 15.28 24.17
CA VAL A 16 -4.36 14.68 23.94
C VAL A 16 -4.22 13.31 24.62
N ARG A 17 -4.79 13.15 25.82
CA ARG A 17 -4.74 11.89 26.60
C ARG A 17 -5.52 10.71 26.01
N ASN A 18 -6.46 10.95 25.10
CA ASN A 18 -7.35 9.93 24.53
C ASN A 18 -7.09 9.60 23.06
N LEU A 19 -6.00 10.10 22.48
CA LEU A 19 -5.59 9.71 21.13
C LEU A 19 -4.84 8.38 21.22
N SER A 20 -5.27 7.39 20.45
CA SER A 20 -4.55 6.11 20.36
C SER A 20 -3.14 6.27 19.78
N LEU A 21 -2.85 7.37 19.08
CA LEU A 21 -1.54 7.71 18.50
C LEU A 21 -1.23 9.20 18.70
N HIS A 22 0.03 9.52 18.99
CA HIS A 22 0.49 10.92 19.01
C HIS A 22 0.41 11.55 17.61
N PRO A 23 0.04 12.85 17.46
CA PRO A 23 -0.11 13.49 16.15
C PRO A 23 1.10 13.40 15.23
N GLN A 24 2.32 13.34 15.77
CA GLN A 24 3.54 13.16 14.97
C GLN A 24 3.61 11.76 14.34
N HIS A 25 3.33 10.70 15.11
CA HIS A 25 3.28 9.34 14.59
C HIS A 25 2.18 9.18 13.53
N GLU A 26 1.08 9.92 13.69
CA GLU A 26 0.00 9.91 12.71
C GLU A 26 0.41 10.53 11.37
N LYS A 27 1.17 11.64 11.40
CA LYS A 27 1.76 12.24 10.18
C LYS A 27 2.78 11.30 9.52
N GLU A 28 3.62 10.65 10.32
CA GLU A 28 4.59 9.65 9.84
C GLU A 28 3.89 8.48 9.15
N LEU A 29 2.78 7.99 9.72
CA LEU A 29 2.00 6.92 9.11
C LEU A 29 1.39 7.34 7.76
N VAL A 30 0.93 8.58 7.62
CA VAL A 30 0.47 9.13 6.33
C VAL A 30 1.62 9.16 5.31
N ARG A 31 2.81 9.65 5.72
CA ARG A 31 4.00 9.66 4.86
C ARG A 31 4.41 8.25 4.44
N TYR A 32 4.34 7.29 5.35
CA TYR A 32 4.64 5.90 5.04
C TYR A 32 3.66 5.32 4.03
N ILE A 33 2.34 5.55 4.19
CA ILE A 33 1.33 5.13 3.19
C ILE A 33 1.61 5.76 1.83
N ASP A 34 2.07 7.00 1.78
CA ASP A 34 2.48 7.66 0.56
C ASP A 34 3.65 6.91 -0.12
N THR A 35 4.72 6.59 0.62
CA THR A 35 5.84 5.78 0.09
C THR A 35 5.42 4.38 -0.38
N LEU A 36 4.48 3.73 0.32
CA LEU A 36 3.93 2.44 -0.09
C LEU A 36 3.11 2.55 -1.38
N THR A 37 2.39 3.67 -1.54
CA THR A 37 1.64 3.99 -2.76
C THR A 37 2.60 4.15 -3.94
N GLU A 38 3.71 4.89 -3.76
CA GLU A 38 4.77 5.02 -4.77
C GLU A 38 5.32 3.67 -5.24
N ARG A 39 5.60 2.79 -4.28
CA ARG A 39 6.14 1.45 -4.52
C ARG A 39 5.13 0.45 -5.09
N ARG A 40 3.92 0.89 -5.45
CA ARG A 40 2.81 0.02 -5.92
C ARG A 40 2.36 -1.03 -4.90
N LEU A 41 2.57 -0.76 -3.62
CA LEU A 41 2.22 -1.64 -2.50
C LEU A 41 1.25 -0.96 -1.52
N PRO A 42 0.13 -0.38 -2.00
CA PRO A 42 -0.81 0.33 -1.13
C PRO A 42 -1.38 -0.62 -0.07
N PRO A 43 -1.36 -0.23 1.22
CA PRO A 43 -1.75 -1.13 2.31
C PRO A 43 -3.27 -1.36 2.37
N THR A 44 -3.65 -2.47 3.00
CA THR A 44 -5.05 -2.70 3.41
C THR A 44 -5.34 -2.01 4.75
N LYS A 45 -6.60 -1.99 5.19
CA LYS A 45 -6.96 -1.46 6.52
C LYS A 45 -6.30 -2.27 7.65
N GLU A 46 -6.23 -3.59 7.49
CA GLU A 46 -5.62 -4.49 8.48
C GLU A 46 -4.12 -4.21 8.62
N MET A 47 -3.43 -3.91 7.51
CA MET A 47 -2.02 -3.50 7.56
C MET A 47 -1.85 -2.18 8.33
N ILE A 48 -2.69 -1.18 8.05
CA ILE A 48 -2.64 0.11 8.75
C ILE A 48 -2.94 -0.07 10.24
N GLN A 49 -3.90 -0.93 10.60
CA GLN A 49 -4.21 -1.25 11.99
C GLN A 49 -3.00 -1.85 12.70
N ARG A 50 -2.28 -2.78 12.06
CA ARG A 50 -1.04 -3.35 12.61
C ARG A 50 0.02 -2.28 12.81
N PHE A 51 0.29 -1.47 11.78
CA PHE A 51 1.27 -0.37 11.88
C PHE A 51 0.91 0.59 13.02
N ALA A 52 -0.36 0.94 13.16
CA ALA A 52 -0.83 1.81 14.23
C ALA A 52 -0.73 1.12 15.60
N SER A 53 -0.99 -0.18 15.69
CA SER A 53 -0.87 -0.94 16.94
C SER A 53 0.58 -1.04 17.40
N ASP A 54 1.50 -1.27 16.46
CA ASP A 54 2.94 -1.32 16.73
C ASP A 54 3.46 0.04 17.20
N LEU A 55 3.05 1.12 16.52
CA LEU A 55 3.40 2.50 16.91
C LEU A 55 2.79 2.90 18.27
N ALA A 56 1.61 2.39 18.62
CA ALA A 56 0.93 2.67 19.89
C ALA A 56 1.43 1.79 21.05
N GLY A 57 2.15 0.70 20.76
CA GLY A 57 2.50 -0.34 21.74
C GLY A 57 1.30 -1.12 22.27
N LYS A 58 0.13 -1.01 21.65
CA LYS A 58 -1.12 -1.65 22.08
C LYS A 58 -2.08 -1.86 20.91
N PRO A 59 -2.99 -2.85 20.97
CA PRO A 59 -3.94 -3.09 19.90
C PRO A 59 -4.84 -1.88 19.68
N VAL A 60 -4.94 -1.46 18.42
CA VAL A 60 -5.82 -0.39 17.95
C VAL A 60 -7.09 -1.00 17.34
N SER A 61 -8.25 -0.38 17.56
CA SER A 61 -9.53 -0.89 17.02
C SER A 61 -9.64 -0.70 15.50
N GLU A 62 -10.44 -1.53 14.84
CA GLU A 62 -10.74 -1.35 13.40
C GLU A 62 -11.39 0.02 13.12
N SER A 63 -12.28 0.45 14.01
CA SER A 63 -12.95 1.76 13.95
C SER A 63 -11.97 2.95 14.06
N TRP A 64 -10.77 2.74 14.59
CA TRP A 64 -9.74 3.77 14.58
C TRP A 64 -9.20 4.00 13.18
N VAL A 65 -9.01 2.94 12.37
CA VAL A 65 -8.51 3.06 10.98
C VAL A 65 -9.49 3.87 10.13
N ASP A 66 -10.80 3.63 10.29
CA ASP A 66 -11.83 4.41 9.61
C ASP A 66 -11.81 5.89 10.02
N ARG A 67 -11.65 6.16 11.32
CA ARG A 67 -11.51 7.53 11.82
C ARG A 67 -10.21 8.18 11.34
N PHE A 68 -9.10 7.45 11.29
CA PHE A 68 -7.82 7.91 10.76
C PHE A 68 -7.97 8.33 9.30
N ILE A 69 -8.53 7.49 8.44
CA ILE A 69 -8.76 7.83 7.02
C ILE A 69 -9.67 9.07 6.91
N ARG A 70 -10.75 9.14 7.70
CA ARG A 70 -11.67 10.29 7.70
C ARG A 70 -11.03 11.59 8.20
N ARG A 71 -10.03 11.51 9.09
CA ARG A 71 -9.27 12.68 9.56
C ARG A 71 -8.27 13.21 8.52
N HIS A 72 -7.89 12.41 7.53
CA HIS A 72 -6.94 12.78 6.47
C HIS A 72 -7.56 12.77 5.06
N PRO A 73 -8.70 13.45 4.81
CA PRO A 73 -9.42 13.37 3.54
C PRO A 73 -8.66 14.00 2.37
N ASN A 74 -7.66 14.85 2.65
CA ASN A 74 -6.81 15.50 1.67
C ASN A 74 -5.58 14.67 1.30
N HIS A 75 -5.22 13.68 2.10
CA HIS A 75 -4.00 12.89 1.92
C HIS A 75 -4.28 11.44 1.58
N LEU A 76 -5.39 10.88 2.06
CA LEU A 76 -5.71 9.46 1.90
C LEU A 76 -7.03 9.27 1.14
N ILE A 77 -7.08 8.22 0.35
CA ILE A 77 -8.29 7.75 -0.33
C ILE A 77 -8.40 6.24 -0.24
N SER A 78 -9.60 5.75 -0.01
CA SER A 78 -9.89 4.33 -0.08
C SER A 78 -10.43 3.99 -1.46
N ALA A 79 -9.74 3.12 -2.19
CA ALA A 79 -10.12 2.72 -3.54
C ALA A 79 -9.83 1.24 -3.79
N HIS A 80 -10.43 0.68 -4.83
CA HIS A 80 -10.18 -0.71 -5.20
C HIS A 80 -8.96 -0.76 -6.12
N SER A 81 -7.98 -1.61 -5.80
CA SER A 81 -6.90 -1.88 -6.76
C SER A 81 -7.50 -2.54 -7.99
N LYS A 82 -7.05 -2.14 -9.18
CA LYS A 82 -7.42 -2.87 -10.38
C LYS A 82 -6.73 -4.23 -10.34
N GLY A 83 -7.53 -5.29 -10.51
CA GLY A 83 -6.99 -6.61 -10.78
C GLY A 83 -6.20 -6.61 -12.09
N MET A 84 -5.39 -7.65 -12.31
CA MET A 84 -4.87 -7.96 -13.64
C MET A 84 -6.01 -7.93 -14.66
N SER A 85 -5.78 -7.30 -15.82
CA SER A 85 -6.83 -7.21 -16.83
C SER A 85 -7.25 -8.62 -17.26
N LYS A 86 -8.55 -8.83 -17.51
CA LYS A 86 -9.08 -10.13 -17.94
C LYS A 86 -8.36 -10.66 -19.18
N LEU A 87 -7.97 -9.77 -20.09
CA LEU A 87 -7.15 -10.08 -21.25
C LEU A 87 -5.78 -10.66 -20.89
N ARG A 88 -5.09 -10.09 -19.87
CA ARG A 88 -3.82 -10.63 -19.38
C ARG A 88 -3.99 -11.99 -18.71
N CYS A 89 -5.05 -12.16 -17.92
CA CYS A 89 -5.36 -13.45 -17.32
C CYS A 89 -5.68 -14.52 -18.36
N ASN A 90 -6.37 -14.15 -19.45
CA ASN A 90 -6.69 -15.09 -20.53
C ASN A 90 -5.49 -15.36 -21.46
N ALA A 91 -4.52 -14.45 -21.51
CA ALA A 91 -3.28 -14.63 -22.26
C ALA A 91 -2.29 -15.56 -21.55
N ASP A 92 -2.41 -15.66 -20.23
CA ASP A 92 -1.65 -16.56 -19.35
C ASP A 92 -2.02 -18.02 -19.67
N SER A 93 -1.12 -18.71 -20.35
CA SER A 93 -1.34 -20.08 -20.84
C SER A 93 -0.04 -20.87 -20.76
N GLY A 94 -0.06 -21.94 -19.97
CA GLY A 94 1.08 -22.85 -19.83
C GLY A 94 1.59 -23.36 -21.17
N ALA A 95 0.68 -23.72 -22.09
CA ALA A 95 1.05 -24.20 -23.42
C ALA A 95 1.83 -23.16 -24.24
N LYS A 96 1.46 -21.87 -24.14
CA LYS A 96 2.18 -20.79 -24.83
C LYS A 96 3.58 -20.59 -24.23
N TYR A 97 3.72 -20.70 -22.91
CA TYR A 97 5.03 -20.63 -22.27
C TYR A 97 5.92 -21.80 -22.67
N SER A 98 5.40 -23.03 -22.66
CA SER A 98 6.16 -24.21 -23.09
C SER A 98 6.66 -24.06 -24.54
N LEU A 99 5.79 -23.57 -25.44
CA LEU A 99 6.18 -23.32 -26.83
C LEU A 99 7.25 -22.22 -26.95
N TYR A 100 7.06 -21.11 -26.23
CA TYR A 100 8.00 -19.99 -26.22
C TYR A 100 9.38 -20.42 -25.70
N PHE A 101 9.45 -21.11 -24.56
CA PHE A 101 10.72 -21.54 -23.98
C PHE A 101 11.42 -22.59 -24.83
N LYS A 102 10.66 -23.49 -25.49
CA LYS A 102 11.23 -24.41 -26.46
C LYS A 102 11.91 -23.65 -27.61
N LEU A 103 11.19 -22.70 -28.23
CA LEU A 103 11.72 -21.87 -29.31
C LEU A 103 12.92 -21.01 -28.84
N LEU A 104 12.86 -20.50 -27.61
CA LEU A 104 13.93 -19.70 -27.01
C LEU A 104 15.23 -20.52 -26.91
N VAL A 105 15.15 -21.76 -26.40
CA VAL A 105 16.31 -22.65 -26.28
C VAL A 105 16.89 -22.96 -27.66
N GLU A 106 16.04 -23.31 -28.63
CA GLU A 106 16.48 -23.55 -30.02
C GLU A 106 17.24 -22.35 -30.60
N LYS A 107 16.78 -21.12 -30.33
CA LYS A 107 17.45 -19.90 -30.81
C LYS A 107 18.72 -19.56 -30.04
N ILE A 108 18.78 -19.83 -28.74
CA ILE A 108 20.01 -19.67 -27.95
C ILE A 108 21.10 -20.58 -28.51
N GLU A 109 20.76 -21.82 -28.85
CA GLU A 109 21.67 -22.78 -29.47
C GLU A 109 22.07 -22.36 -30.89
N GLU A 110 21.11 -21.99 -31.75
CA GLU A 110 21.36 -21.58 -33.15
C GLU A 110 22.33 -20.39 -33.25
N TYR A 111 22.17 -19.38 -32.40
CA TYR A 111 22.98 -18.16 -32.42
C TYR A 111 24.13 -18.17 -31.40
N ASN A 112 24.33 -19.29 -30.68
CA ASN A 112 25.34 -19.44 -29.62
C ASN A 112 25.33 -18.28 -28.60
N VAL A 113 24.12 -17.89 -28.16
CA VAL A 113 23.92 -16.74 -27.27
C VAL A 113 24.50 -17.04 -25.90
N GLN A 114 25.48 -16.24 -25.48
CA GLN A 114 26.09 -16.39 -24.16
C GLN A 114 25.11 -15.98 -23.05
N PRO A 115 25.10 -16.68 -21.90
CA PRO A 115 24.24 -16.35 -20.76
C PRO A 115 24.40 -14.89 -20.28
N SER A 116 25.59 -14.31 -20.44
CA SER A 116 25.88 -12.91 -20.10
C SER A 116 25.10 -11.88 -20.93
N HIS A 117 24.51 -12.29 -22.05
CA HIS A 117 23.71 -11.43 -22.93
C HIS A 117 22.20 -11.63 -22.76
N ILE A 118 21.78 -12.42 -21.77
CA ILE A 118 20.37 -12.63 -21.45
C ILE A 118 20.00 -11.63 -20.35
N PHE A 119 19.25 -10.60 -20.71
CA PHE A 119 18.79 -9.57 -19.79
C PHE A 119 17.31 -9.76 -19.47
N ASN A 120 16.93 -9.59 -18.20
CA ASN A 120 15.52 -9.51 -17.85
C ASN A 120 14.97 -8.16 -18.32
N MET A 121 14.02 -8.18 -19.25
CA MET A 121 13.37 -6.98 -19.80
C MET A 121 12.02 -6.67 -19.12
N ASP A 122 11.68 -7.39 -18.04
CA ASP A 122 10.47 -7.11 -17.28
C ASP A 122 10.73 -5.98 -16.27
N GLU A 123 10.11 -4.82 -16.51
CA GLU A 123 10.06 -3.68 -15.58
C GLU A 123 8.89 -3.82 -14.58
N LYS A 124 8.37 -5.04 -14.38
CA LYS A 124 7.20 -5.24 -13.53
C LYS A 124 7.62 -5.53 -12.10
N GLY A 125 7.36 -4.53 -11.26
CA GLY A 125 7.36 -4.67 -9.81
C GLY A 125 6.66 -5.96 -9.36
N PHE A 126 7.42 -6.77 -8.64
CA PHE A 126 7.06 -8.01 -7.98
C PHE A 126 5.63 -7.99 -7.39
N GLN A 127 4.72 -8.81 -7.94
CA GLN A 127 3.34 -8.93 -7.47
C GLN A 127 3.19 -10.07 -6.46
N LEU A 128 3.39 -9.77 -5.18
CA LEU A 128 3.08 -10.67 -4.07
C LEU A 128 1.56 -10.89 -3.95
N ARG A 129 1.06 -12.04 -4.45
CA ARG A 129 -0.31 -12.62 -4.30
C ARG A 129 -1.26 -12.46 -5.51
N ARG A 130 -2.20 -13.42 -5.67
CA ARG A 130 -3.37 -13.34 -6.58
C ARG A 130 -4.11 -12.00 -6.40
N ILE A 131 -4.12 -11.19 -7.46
CA ILE A 131 -4.68 -9.83 -7.42
C ILE A 131 -6.19 -9.89 -7.67
N GLY A 132 -6.94 -10.15 -6.60
CA GLY A 132 -8.35 -9.79 -6.55
C GLY A 132 -8.53 -8.27 -6.47
N ARG A 133 -9.73 -7.78 -6.82
CA ARG A 133 -10.14 -6.40 -6.52
C ARG A 133 -10.22 -6.25 -4.99
N THR A 134 -9.15 -5.77 -4.38
CA THR A 134 -9.10 -5.52 -2.93
C THR A 134 -9.18 -4.02 -2.66
N LYS A 135 -9.90 -3.65 -1.61
CA LYS A 135 -9.95 -2.26 -1.16
C LYS A 135 -8.62 -1.93 -0.47
N ARG A 136 -7.92 -0.94 -1.00
CA ARG A 136 -6.62 -0.47 -0.50
C ARG A 136 -6.72 1.01 -0.14
N ILE A 137 -5.80 1.48 0.69
CA ILE A 137 -5.66 2.88 1.05
C ILE A 137 -4.48 3.46 0.28
N PHE A 138 -4.72 4.53 -0.45
CA PHE A 138 -3.76 5.19 -1.31
C PHE A 138 -3.51 6.60 -0.83
N SER A 139 -2.33 7.13 -1.17
CA SER A 139 -2.13 8.57 -1.24
C SER A 139 -3.04 9.20 -2.29
N LYS A 140 -3.85 10.17 -1.87
CA LYS A 140 -4.83 10.86 -2.71
C LYS A 140 -4.16 11.60 -3.87
N ALA A 141 -3.10 12.34 -3.58
CA ALA A 141 -2.34 13.08 -4.59
C ALA A 141 -1.79 12.16 -5.69
N ARG A 142 -1.30 10.97 -5.32
CA ARG A 142 -0.79 9.98 -6.28
C ARG A 142 -1.90 9.23 -7.02
N TRP A 143 -3.02 8.99 -6.36
CA TRP A 143 -4.20 8.37 -6.97
C TRP A 143 -4.79 9.26 -8.09
N ASP A 144 -4.90 10.56 -7.82
CA ASP A 144 -5.47 11.53 -8.76
C ASP A 144 -4.59 11.73 -9.99
N LYS A 145 -3.26 11.65 -9.83
CA LYS A 145 -2.29 11.66 -10.94
C LYS A 145 -2.39 10.45 -11.87
N LYS A 146 -3.32 9.51 -11.66
CA LYS A 146 -3.55 8.24 -12.41
C LYS A 146 -2.34 7.29 -12.51
N GLY A 147 -1.18 7.71 -12.02
CA GLY A 147 0.06 6.96 -12.10
C GLY A 147 0.03 5.65 -11.32
N VAL A 148 -0.80 5.51 -10.28
CA VAL A 148 -0.75 4.37 -9.33
C VAL A 148 -1.95 3.40 -9.46
N ARG A 149 -2.70 3.48 -10.56
CA ARG A 149 -3.89 2.64 -10.80
C ARG A 149 -3.58 1.21 -11.21
#